data_AF-A0A160TIU2-F1
#
_entry.id   AF-A0A160TIU2-F1
#
_cell.length_a   1.000
_cell.length_b   1.000
_cell.length_c   1.000
_cell.angle_alpha   90.00
_cell.angle_beta   90.00
_cell.angle_gamma   90.00
#
_symmetry.space_group_name_H-M   'P 1'
#
loop_
_entity.id
_entity.type
_entity.pdbx_description
1 polymer ?
#
loop_
_entity_poly.entity_id
_entity_poly.type
_entity_poly.pdbx_seq_one_letter_code
_entity_poly.pdbx_strand_id
1 'polypeptide(L)'
;MPDLRSRLTASPIARIGPPDEALIQALFERQFLRRGLDARPDLIQWLILRVERSHVALLRTVDVLDQAVLARHKRLSIPLARATLAEAGLIAGRAPELPIENL
;
A
#
# COMPACT_ATOMS: atom_id res chain seq x y z
N MET A 1 4.41 5.45 -37.50
CA MET A 1 3.91 4.07 -37.30
C MET A 1 4.01 3.73 -35.81
N PRO A 2 2.93 3.17 -35.24
CA PRO A 2 2.66 3.04 -33.80
C PRO A 2 3.47 1.89 -33.20
N ASP A 3 3.76 1.75 -31.92
CA ASP A 3 3.26 2.39 -30.72
C ASP A 3 4.27 2.09 -29.61
N LEU A 4 4.70 3.09 -28.83
CA LEU A 4 5.44 2.87 -27.58
C LEU A 4 4.66 1.96 -26.61
N ARG A 5 3.32 1.86 -26.79
CA ARG A 5 2.48 0.88 -26.11
C ARG A 5 2.94 -0.56 -26.31
N SER A 6 3.42 -0.93 -27.49
CA SER A 6 3.87 -2.31 -27.75
C SER A 6 5.15 -2.68 -27.00
N ARG A 7 5.95 -1.69 -26.58
CA ARG A 7 7.18 -1.91 -25.79
C ARG A 7 6.91 -1.93 -24.29
N LEU A 8 5.84 -1.27 -23.83
CA LEU A 8 5.36 -1.39 -22.46
C LEU A 8 4.61 -2.70 -22.20
N THR A 9 4.23 -3.45 -23.26
CA THR A 9 3.66 -4.81 -23.15
C THR A 9 4.74 -5.91 -23.10
N ALA A 10 6.00 -5.56 -22.78
CA ALA A 10 7.10 -6.51 -22.65
C ALA A 10 7.56 -6.66 -21.19
N SER A 11 6.64 -6.63 -20.23
CA SER A 11 6.92 -7.10 -18.87
C SER A 11 6.58 -8.60 -18.82
N PRO A 12 7.56 -9.51 -18.66
CA PRO A 12 7.27 -10.94 -18.61
C PRO A 12 6.39 -11.23 -17.38
N ILE A 13 5.16 -11.67 -17.61
CA ILE A 13 4.30 -12.23 -16.57
C ILE A 13 4.81 -13.65 -16.29
N ALA A 14 5.81 -13.75 -15.41
CA ALA A 14 6.22 -15.02 -14.82
C ALA A 14 5.32 -15.31 -13.61
N ARG A 15 4.26 -16.09 -13.80
CA ARG A 15 3.48 -16.64 -12.69
C ARG A 15 4.17 -17.92 -12.17
N ILE A 16 4.81 -17.80 -11.01
CA ILE A 16 5.19 -18.90 -10.11
C ILE A 16 4.37 -18.65 -8.82
N GLY A 17 3.65 -19.61 -8.26
CA GLY A 17 2.92 -19.41 -6.99
C GLY A 17 3.81 -19.60 -5.75
N PRO A 18 3.38 -19.14 -4.54
CA PRO A 18 3.34 -17.75 -4.08
C PRO A 18 4.70 -17.29 -3.46
N PRO A 19 5.62 -16.72 -4.25
CA PRO A 19 6.77 -15.95 -3.76
C PRO A 19 6.47 -14.45 -3.62
N ASP A 20 5.28 -13.99 -4.03
CA ASP A 20 4.96 -12.56 -4.17
C ASP A 20 4.59 -11.90 -2.83
N GLU A 21 3.81 -12.58 -1.99
CA GLU A 21 3.38 -12.02 -0.70
C GLU A 21 4.52 -11.92 0.32
N ALA A 22 5.34 -12.98 0.42
CA ALA A 22 6.53 -12.98 1.25
C ALA A 22 7.54 -11.91 0.78
N LEU A 23 7.66 -11.70 -0.53
CA LEU A 23 8.49 -10.63 -1.08
C LEU A 23 7.93 -9.25 -0.72
N ILE A 24 6.64 -9.00 -0.91
CA ILE A 24 6.01 -7.71 -0.56
C ILE A 24 6.14 -7.45 0.93
N GLN A 25 5.93 -8.46 1.77
CA GLN A 25 6.16 -8.37 3.21
C GLN A 25 7.60 -7.97 3.52
N ALA A 26 8.59 -8.68 2.97
CA ALA A 26 10.00 -8.37 3.18
C ALA A 26 10.38 -6.96 2.68
N LEU A 27 9.76 -6.51 1.58
CA LEU A 27 9.95 -5.15 1.07
C LEU A 27 9.36 -4.09 2.01
N PHE A 28 8.17 -4.31 2.57
CA PHE A 28 7.60 -3.43 3.58
C PHE A 28 8.48 -3.37 4.83
N GLU A 29 8.86 -4.53 5.38
CA GLU A 29 9.75 -4.63 6.55
C GLU A 29 11.06 -3.86 6.31
N ARG A 30 11.72 -4.10 5.17
CA ARG A 30 12.95 -3.42 4.80
C ARG A 30 12.77 -1.90 4.67
N GLN A 31 11.69 -1.45 4.05
CA GLN A 31 11.46 -0.02 3.81
C GLN A 31 11.08 0.71 5.10
N PHE A 32 10.28 0.10 5.98
CA PHE A 32 9.98 0.65 7.30
C PHE A 32 11.23 0.75 8.17
N LEU A 33 12.05 -0.31 8.21
CA LEU A 33 13.32 -0.31 8.92
C LEU A 33 14.25 0.81 8.43
N ARG A 34 14.36 0.99 7.11
CA ARG A 34 15.19 2.04 6.51
C ARG A 34 14.76 3.46 6.91
N ARG A 35 13.48 3.66 7.24
CA ARG A 35 12.94 4.94 7.73
C ARG A 35 12.87 5.04 9.26
N GLY A 36 13.30 4.01 9.99
CA GLY A 36 13.19 3.96 11.45
C GLY A 36 11.75 3.85 11.96
N LEU A 37 10.82 3.39 11.11
CA LEU A 37 9.43 3.18 11.49
C LEU A 37 9.25 1.78 12.11
N ASP A 38 8.71 1.74 13.33
CA ASP A 38 8.33 0.49 13.99
C ASP A 38 6.96 0.02 13.46
N ALA A 39 7.00 -0.78 12.38
CA ALA A 39 5.82 -1.39 11.78
C ALA A 39 5.59 -2.79 12.35
N ARG A 40 4.58 -2.92 13.21
CA ARG A 40 4.20 -4.22 13.77
C ARG A 40 3.75 -5.20 12.69
N PRO A 41 3.97 -6.52 12.85
CA PRO A 41 3.62 -7.51 11.82
C PRO A 41 2.14 -7.46 11.39
N ASP A 42 1.22 -7.20 12.31
CA ASP A 42 -0.22 -7.07 12.05
C ASP A 42 -0.54 -5.88 11.13
N LEU A 43 0.20 -4.78 11.25
CA LEU A 43 0.08 -3.65 10.33
C LEU A 43 0.56 -4.02 8.93
N ILE A 44 1.69 -4.72 8.81
CA ILE A 44 2.24 -5.12 7.51
C ILE A 44 1.25 -6.05 6.79
N GLN A 45 0.71 -7.04 7.50
CA GLN A 45 -0.36 -7.91 6.97
C GLN A 45 -1.60 -7.11 6.56
N TRP A 46 -2.01 -6.13 7.37
CA TRP A 46 -3.14 -5.27 7.05
C TRP A 46 -2.91 -4.44 5.77
N LEU A 47 -1.69 -3.95 5.53
CA LEU A 47 -1.29 -3.19 4.35
C LEU A 47 -1.29 -4.06 3.08
N ILE A 48 -0.70 -5.26 3.15
CA ILE A 48 -0.62 -6.22 2.03
C ILE A 48 -2.01 -6.56 1.47
N LEU A 49 -3.03 -6.58 2.32
CA LEU A 49 -4.41 -6.89 1.94
C LEU A 49 -5.16 -5.70 1.32
N ARG A 50 -4.61 -4.48 1.34
CA ARG A 50 -5.35 -3.25 1.03
C ARG A 50 -4.68 -2.32 0.03
N VAL A 51 -3.35 -2.34 -0.03
CA VAL A 51 -2.58 -1.55 -0.97
C VAL A 51 -2.36 -2.38 -2.24
N GLU A 52 -2.30 -1.71 -3.39
CA GLU A 52 -1.91 -2.37 -4.63
C GLU A 52 -0.56 -3.06 -4.50
N ARG A 53 -0.46 -4.28 -5.04
CA ARG A 53 0.75 -5.11 -5.02
C ARG A 53 1.72 -4.64 -6.12
N SER A 54 2.19 -3.40 -6.01
CA SER A 54 3.20 -2.83 -6.90
C SER A 54 4.31 -2.13 -6.10
N HIS A 55 5.53 -2.14 -6.64
CA HIS A 55 6.66 -1.47 -5.99
C HIS A 55 6.43 0.03 -5.80
N VAL A 56 5.78 0.68 -6.77
CA VAL A 56 5.45 2.11 -6.72
C VAL A 56 4.42 2.39 -5.62
N ALA A 57 3.38 1.55 -5.48
CA ALA A 57 2.39 1.70 -4.42
C ALA A 57 3.02 1.49 -3.04
N LEU A 58 3.89 0.50 -2.88
CA LEU A 58 4.62 0.25 -1.64
C LEU A 58 5.44 1.48 -1.21
N LEU A 59 6.24 2.05 -2.11
CA LEU A 59 7.04 3.24 -1.81
C LEU A 59 6.14 4.41 -1.40
N ARG A 60 5.08 4.69 -2.16
CA ARG A 60 4.12 5.76 -1.83
C ARG A 60 3.47 5.55 -0.46
N THR A 61 3.06 4.33 -0.16
CA THR A 61 2.48 3.97 1.15
C THR A 61 3.46 4.26 2.28
N VAL A 62 4.71 3.79 2.18
CA VAL A 62 5.72 4.02 3.22
C VAL A 62 5.99 5.51 3.39
N ASP A 63 6.14 6.25 2.30
CA ASP A 63 6.42 7.69 2.31
C ASP A 63 5.31 8.49 3.00
N VAL A 64 4.05 8.20 2.66
CA VAL A 64 2.88 8.87 3.25
C VAL A 64 2.76 8.56 4.75
N LEU A 65 3.03 7.31 5.16
CA LEU A 65 2.98 6.92 6.57
C LEU A 65 4.10 7.54 7.40
N ASP A 66 5.31 7.62 6.84
CA ASP A 66 6.46 8.28 7.44
C ASP A 66 6.18 9.75 7.73
N GLN A 67 5.69 10.48 6.72
CA GLN A 67 5.31 11.88 6.88
C GLN A 67 4.21 12.07 7.94
N ALA A 68 3.22 11.18 7.98
CA ALA A 68 2.15 11.27 8.98
C ALA A 68 2.62 10.97 10.41
N VAL A 69 3.56 10.03 10.58
CA VAL A 69 4.18 9.71 11.87
C VAL A 69 4.98 10.90 12.40
N LEU A 70 5.80 11.50 11.52
CA LEU A 70 6.59 12.69 11.84
C LEU A 70 5.69 13.88 12.19
N ALA A 71 4.70 14.19 11.35
CA ALA A 71 3.81 15.33 11.54
C ALA A 71 2.93 15.23 12.80
N ARG A 72 2.49 14.01 13.16
CA ARG A 72 1.61 13.80 14.32
C ARG A 72 2.37 13.47 15.60
N HIS A 73 3.70 13.28 15.53
CA HIS A 73 4.53 12.78 16.64
C HIS A 73 3.95 11.52 17.29
N LYS A 74 3.42 10.60 16.47
CA LYS A 74 2.74 9.38 16.94
C LYS A 74 3.41 8.13 16.39
N ARG A 75 3.35 7.05 17.17
CA ARG A 75 3.77 5.72 16.68
C ARG A 75 2.90 5.26 15.52
N LEU A 76 3.52 4.52 14.62
CA LEU A 76 2.82 3.88 13.52
C LEU A 76 1.85 2.81 14.07
N SER A 77 0.60 2.84 13.59
CA SER A 77 -0.46 1.94 14.03
C SER A 77 -1.52 1.77 12.93
N ILE A 78 -2.32 0.71 12.99
CA ILE A 78 -3.39 0.46 12.00
C ILE A 78 -4.41 1.62 11.92
N PRO A 79 -4.88 2.23 13.03
CA PRO A 79 -5.80 3.37 12.94
C PRO A 79 -5.18 4.58 12.25
N LEU A 80 -3.91 4.89 12.57
CA LEU A 80 -3.16 5.97 11.90
C LEU A 80 -3.03 5.68 10.41
N ALA A 81 -2.55 4.47 10.07
CA ALA A 81 -2.34 4.08 8.68
C ALA A 81 -3.64 4.12 7.87
N ARG A 82 -4.75 3.62 8.42
CA ARG A 82 -6.06 3.68 7.77
C ARG A 82 -6.49 5.11 7.46
N ALA A 83 -6.43 6.00 8.44
CA ALA A 83 -6.83 7.39 8.24
C ALA A 83 -5.96 8.06 7.17
N THR A 84 -4.64 7.93 7.30
CA THR A 84 -3.68 8.57 6.39
C THR A 84 -3.79 8.01 4.96
N LEU A 85 -3.90 6.70 4.78
CA LEU A 85 -3.97 6.10 3.44
C LEU A 85 -5.31 6.35 2.75
N ALA A 86 -6.41 6.46 3.51
CA ALA A 86 -7.70 6.85 2.97
C ALA A 86 -7.68 8.32 2.50
N GLU A 87 -7.09 9.21 3.31
CA GLU A 87 -6.89 10.63 2.96
C GLU A 87 -6.01 10.78 1.71
N ALA A 88 -4.97 9.95 1.57
CA ALA A 88 -4.09 9.93 0.40
C ALA A 88 -4.67 9.19 -0.83
N GLY A 89 -5.88 8.60 -0.73
CA GLY A 89 -6.51 7.85 -1.82
C GLY A 89 -5.78 6.55 -2.21
N LEU A 90 -4.88 6.05 -1.33
CA LEU A 90 -4.11 4.82 -1.56
C LEU A 90 -4.86 3.55 -1.16
N ILE A 91 -5.94 3.70 -0.40
CA ILE A 91 -6.92 2.66 -0.14
C ILE A 91 -8.30 3.27 -0.36
N ALA A 92 -9.26 2.45 -0.80
CA ALA A 92 -10.65 2.87 -0.76
C ALA A 92 -11.01 3.20 0.69
N GLY A 93 -11.20 4.49 0.99
CA GLY A 93 -11.97 4.88 2.16
C GLY A 93 -13.32 4.15 2.08
N ARG A 94 -13.88 3.72 3.21
CA ARG A 94 -15.25 3.18 3.26
C ARG A 94 -16.12 4.07 2.35
N ALA A 95 -16.57 3.51 1.23
CA ALA A 95 -17.58 4.18 0.41
C ALA A 95 -18.76 4.44 1.36
N PRO A 96 -19.37 5.64 1.36
CA PRO A 96 -20.63 5.80 2.08
C PRO A 96 -21.58 4.73 1.52
N GLU A 97 -22.09 3.86 2.39
CA GLU A 97 -23.22 3.01 2.07
C GLU A 97 -24.31 3.97 1.60
N LEU A 98 -24.54 4.03 0.29
CA LEU A 98 -25.67 4.77 -0.25
C LEU A 98 -26.90 4.16 0.42
N PRO A 99 -27.72 4.96 1.13
CA PRO A 99 -28.96 4.42 1.67
C PRO A 99 -29.74 3.82 0.51
N ILE A 100 -30.09 2.55 0.64
CA ILE A 100 -31.03 1.88 -0.26
C ILE A 100 -32.38 2.54 0.04
N GLU A 101 -32.61 3.70 -0.57
CA GLU A 101 -33.91 4.34 -0.57
C GLU A 101 -34.77 3.51 -1.51
N ASN A 102 -35.63 2.71 -0.90
CA ASN A 102 -36.55 1.80 -1.55
C ASN A 102 -37.37 2.54 -2.61
N LEU A 103 -37.36 1.99 -3.83
CA LEU A 103 -38.35 2.31 -4.86
C LEU A 103 -39.45 1.25 -4.85
#